data_AF-A0A349K7M1-F1
#
_entry.id   AF-A0A349K7M1-F1
#
_cell.length_a   1.000
_cell.length_b   1.000
_cell.length_c   1.000
_cell.angle_alpha   90.00
_cell.angle_beta   90.00
_cell.angle_gamma   90.00
#
_symmetry.space_group_name_H-M   'P 1'
#
loop_
_entity.id
_entity.type
_entity.pdbx_description
1 polymer ?
#
loop_
_entity_poly.entity_id
_entity_poly.type
_entity_poly.pdbx_seq_one_letter_code
_entity_poly.pdbx_strand_id
1 'polypeptide(L)' 'MSINNPITLEQFIWDSDPTDKDNNFKNDVALYTQEDPLPTVKRLSQSLDIPMGSIVRYVLCKWAMSGSESLLDLG' A
#
# COMPACT_ATOMS: atom_id res chain seq x y z
N MET A 1 -0.30 22.06 5.16
CA MET A 1 -0.54 21.40 6.46
C MET A 1 0.16 20.05 6.41
N SER A 2 1.28 19.87 7.13
CA SER A 2 1.90 18.55 7.25
C SER A 2 1.09 17.73 8.25
N ILE A 3 0.59 16.59 7.80
CA ILE A 3 -0.10 15.64 8.65
C ILE A 3 1.00 14.76 9.23
N ASN A 4 1.38 14.97 10.48
CA ASN A 4 2.44 14.19 11.16
C ASN A 4 1.84 12.96 11.85
N ASN A 5 1.23 12.08 11.06
CA ASN A 5 0.81 10.76 11.52
C ASN A 5 1.74 9.73 10.88
N PRO A 6 2.78 9.24 11.60
CA PRO A 6 3.65 8.19 11.06
C PRO A 6 2.83 6.91 10.86
N ILE A 7 3.06 6.23 9.72
CA ILE A 7 2.44 4.94 9.38
C ILE A 7 3.56 3.90 9.30
N THR A 8 3.32 2.72 9.87
CA THR A 8 4.21 1.57 9.73
C THR A 8 3.82 0.79 8.48
N LEU A 9 4.78 0.49 7.61
CA LEU A 9 4.58 -0.44 6.50
C LEU A 9 4.79 -1.86 7.02
N GLU A 10 3.74 -2.45 7.59
CA GLU A 10 3.77 -3.79 8.15
C GLU A 10 3.23 -4.83 7.18
N GLN A 11 3.73 -6.05 7.29
CA GLN A 11 3.15 -7.20 6.61
C GLN A 11 1.77 -7.52 7.21
N PHE A 12 0.79 -7.76 6.36
CA PHE A 12 -0.51 -8.26 6.78
C PHE A 12 -0.51 -9.79 6.75
N ILE A 13 -0.66 -10.42 7.90
CA ILE A 13 -0.76 -11.88 8.03
C ILE A 13 -2.22 -12.28 8.02
N TRP A 14 -2.62 -13.12 7.07
CA TRP A 14 -3.99 -13.57 6.90
C TRP A 14 -4.05 -15.05 6.57
N ASP A 15 -4.90 -15.77 7.29
CA ASP A 15 -5.30 -17.14 6.95
C ASP A 15 -6.62 -17.06 6.17
N SER A 16 -6.61 -17.54 4.93
CA SER A 16 -7.77 -17.44 4.03
C SER A 16 -9.02 -18.09 4.64
N ASP A 17 -10.11 -17.33 4.68
CA ASP A 17 -11.41 -17.75 5.21
C ASP A 17 -12.50 -17.49 4.15
N PRO A 18 -13.00 -18.53 3.45
CA PRO A 18 -14.05 -18.38 2.45
C PRO A 18 -15.38 -17.83 2.96
N THR A 19 -15.60 -17.78 4.27
CA THR A 19 -16.81 -17.22 4.88
C THR A 19 -16.71 -15.71 5.15
N ASP A 20 -15.50 -15.14 5.09
CA ASP A 20 -15.29 -13.70 5.21
C ASP A 20 -15.65 -13.01 3.89
N LYS A 21 -16.56 -12.02 3.97
CA LYS A 21 -17.03 -11.27 2.79
C LYS A 21 -15.89 -10.55 2.06
N ASP A 22 -14.82 -10.19 2.76
CA ASP A 22 -13.67 -9.45 2.21
C ASP A 22 -12.48 -10.39 1.96
N ASN A 23 -12.68 -11.71 1.94
CA ASN A 23 -11.59 -12.70 1.86
C ASN A 23 -10.68 -12.47 0.66
N ASN A 24 -11.24 -12.15 -0.52
CA ASN A 24 -10.45 -11.89 -1.72
C ASN A 24 -9.52 -10.69 -1.51
N PHE A 25 -10.06 -9.58 -1.00
CA PHE A 25 -9.27 -8.39 -0.75
C PHE A 25 -8.21 -8.62 0.34
N LYS A 26 -8.54 -9.32 1.43
CA LYS A 26 -7.58 -9.65 2.49
C LYS A 26 -6.47 -10.57 2.00
N ASN A 27 -6.77 -11.55 1.14
CA ASN A 27 -5.77 -12.38 0.48
C ASN A 27 -4.83 -11.55 -0.39
N ASP A 28 -5.36 -10.61 -1.18
CA ASP A 28 -4.55 -9.70 -1.98
C ASP A 28 -3.64 -8.82 -1.11
N VAL A 29 -4.17 -8.22 -0.04
CA VAL A 29 -3.38 -7.41 0.90
C VAL A 29 -2.26 -8.26 1.53
N ALA A 30 -2.56 -9.50 1.94
CA ALA A 30 -1.55 -10.40 2.51
C ALA A 30 -0.48 -10.78 1.49
N LEU A 31 -0.86 -11.03 0.23
CA LEU A 31 0.07 -11.33 -0.85
C LEU A 31 1.01 -10.14 -1.16
N TYR A 32 0.46 -8.94 -1.31
CA TYR A 32 1.23 -7.76 -1.72
C TYR A 32 2.02 -7.09 -0.59
N THR A 33 1.84 -7.52 0.66
CA THR A 33 2.61 -7.03 1.82
C THR A 33 3.71 -8.00 2.28
N GLN A 34 3.96 -9.08 1.54
CA GLN A 34 5.07 -10.01 1.82
C GLN A 34 6.45 -9.38 1.60
N GLU A 35 6.56 -8.46 0.66
CA GLU A 35 7.83 -7.84 0.26
C GLU A 35 7.96 -6.43 0.85
N ASP A 36 9.16 -6.06 1.30
CA ASP A 36 9.46 -4.70 1.75
C ASP A 36 9.63 -3.76 0.53
N PRO A 37 8.78 -2.73 0.36
CA PRO A 37 8.91 -1.80 -0.77
C PRO A 37 10.02 -0.75 -0.57
N LEU A 38 10.51 -0.54 0.66
CA LEU A 38 11.41 0.56 0.99
C LEU A 38 12.74 0.55 0.25
N PRO A 39 13.39 -0.60 -0.06
CA PRO A 39 14.60 -0.62 -0.88
C PRO A 39 14.41 0.00 -2.26
N THR A 40 13.27 -0.26 -2.91
CA THR A 40 12.93 0.31 -4.22
C THR A 40 12.66 1.79 -4.11
N VAL A 41 11.85 2.21 -3.12
CA VAL A 41 11.54 3.64 -2.88
C VAL A 41 12.81 4.43 -2.55
N LYS A 42 13.71 3.87 -1.74
CA LYS A 42 14.99 4.49 -1.37
C LYS A 42 15.90 4.68 -2.59
N ARG A 43 16.01 3.67 -3.44
CA ARG A 43 16.78 3.78 -4.69
C ARG A 43 16.22 4.90 -5.58
N LEU A 44 14.90 4.96 -5.75
CA LEU A 44 14.23 5.98 -6.55
C LEU A 44 14.43 7.39 -5.99
N SER A 45 14.33 7.52 -4.66
CA SER A 45 14.58 8.76 -3.93
C SER A 45 15.98 9.30 -4.22
N GLN A 46 17.00 8.43 -4.14
CA GLN A 46 18.39 8.78 -4.39
C GLN A 46 18.66 9.13 -5.86
N SER A 47 18.05 8.41 -6.80
CA SER A 47 18.30 8.64 -8.24
C SER A 47 17.64 9.91 -8.77
N LEU A 48 16.51 10.32 -8.19
CA LEU A 48 15.72 11.46 -8.67
C LEU A 48 15.82 12.70 -7.79
N ASP A 49 16.54 12.63 -6.67
CA ASP A 49 16.61 13.69 -5.65
C ASP A 49 15.20 14.11 -5.14
N ILE A 50 14.36 13.11 -4.84
CA ILE A 50 12.99 13.31 -4.33
C ILE A 50 12.89 12.70 -2.93
N PRO A 51 12.36 13.39 -1.91
CA PRO A 51 12.16 12.81 -0.58
C PRO A 51 11.30 11.53 -0.64
N MET A 52 11.71 10.47 0.07
CA MET A 52 10.97 9.19 0.12
C MET A 52 9.49 9.39 0.45
N GLY A 53 9.18 10.24 1.44
CA GLY A 53 7.80 10.53 1.82
C GLY A 53 6.96 11.15 0.69
N SER A 54 7.57 11.93 -0.20
CA SER A 54 6.89 12.48 -1.38
C SER A 54 6.59 11.41 -2.42
N ILE A 55 7.50 10.45 -2.61
CA ILE A 55 7.26 9.29 -3.50
C ILE A 55 6.13 8.42 -2.94
N VAL A 56 6.16 8.10 -1.65
CA VAL A 56 5.09 7.32 -1.00
C VAL A 56 3.76 8.06 -1.10
N ARG A 57 3.73 9.37 -0.82
CA ARG A 57 2.52 10.19 -0.97
C ARG A 57 2.01 10.20 -2.41
N TYR A 58 2.91 10.31 -3.40
CA TYR A 58 2.53 10.23 -4.82
C TYR A 58 1.87 8.88 -5.14
N VAL A 59 2.43 7.77 -4.64
CA VAL A 59 1.85 6.44 -4.84
C VAL A 59 0.46 6.35 -4.21
N LEU A 60 0.32 6.74 -2.95
CA LEU A 60 -0.99 6.71 -2.27
C LEU A 60 -2.01 7.60 -3.00
N CYS A 61 -1.66 8.82 -3.37
CA CYS A 61 -2.57 9.70 -4.10
C CYS A 61 -2.94 9.16 -5.48
N LYS A 62 -2.00 8.54 -6.21
CA LYS A 62 -2.26 8.08 -7.58
C LYS A 62 -3.09 6.81 -7.64
N TRP A 63 -2.87 5.86 -6.73
CA TRP A 63 -3.54 4.56 -6.79
C TRP A 63 -4.63 4.37 -5.74
N ALA A 64 -4.48 4.91 -4.53
CA ALA A 64 -5.53 4.79 -3.51
C ALA A 64 -6.72 5.73 -3.78
N MET A 65 -6.50 6.91 -4.38
CA MET A 65 -7.59 7.82 -4.74
C MET A 65 -8.26 7.47 -6.07
N SER A 66 -7.54 6.85 -7.00
CA SER A 66 -8.10 6.41 -8.30
C SER A 66 -8.83 5.05 -8.21
N GLY A 67 -8.60 4.30 -7.13
CA GLY A 67 -9.13 2.95 -6.93
C GLY A 67 -10.41 2.85 -6.08
N SER A 68 -11.10 3.96 -5.79
CA SER A 68 -12.34 3.91 -4.99
C SER A 68 -13.45 3.09 -5.67
N GLU A 69 -13.45 2.96 -7.00
CA GLU A 69 -14.38 2.07 -7.72
C GLU A 69 -13.87 0.60 -7.75
N SER A 70 -12.58 0.37 -8.00
CA SER A 70 -12.02 -0.99 -8.10
C SER A 70 -11.88 -1.73 -6.76
N LEU A 71 -11.74 -1.01 -5.64
CA LEU A 71 -11.75 -1.59 -4.29
C LEU A 71 -13.16 -2.01 -3.84
N LEU A 72 -14.21 -1.42 -4.43
CA LEU A 72 -15.61 -1.80 -4.18
C LEU A 72 -16.03 -3.03 -4.99
N ASP A 73 -15.47 -3.24 -6.18
CA ASP A 73 -15.77 -4.38 -7.06
C ASP A 73 -15.06 -5.69 -6.67
N LEU A 74 -14.14 -5.66 -5.70
CA LEU A 74 -13.41 -6.84 -5.21
C LEU A 74 -14.05 -7.49 -3.95
N GLY A 75 -15.14 -6.91 -3.43
CA GLY A 75 -15.91 -7.41 -2.27
C GLY A 75 -17.19 -8.14 -2.66
#